data_AF-A0A441V5P1-F1
#
_entry.id   AF-A0A441V5P1-F1
#
_cell.length_a   1.000
_cell.length_b   1.000
_cell.length_c   1.000
_cell.angle_alpha   90.00
_cell.angle_beta   90.00
_cell.angle_gamma   90.00
#
_symmetry.space_group_name_H-M   'P 1'
#
loop_
_entity.id
_entity.type
_entity.pdbx_description
1 polymer ?
#
loop_
_entity_poly.entity_id
_entity_poly.type
_entity_poly.pdbx_seq_one_letter_code
_entity_poly.pdbx_strand_id
1 'polypeptide(L)'
;TSPNPRSFCAAARVEISLEDGRVIDKTVQYMRGHPKNPMEEDEFVSKFKDCARSVLSPANTARALATIKQLDQLSDLRILMSTLVAD
;
A
#
# COMPACT_ATOMS: atom_id res chain seq x y z
N THR A 1 -22.01 6.62 9.39
CA THR A 1 -21.69 5.37 8.66
C THR A 1 -22.47 5.38 7.36
N SER A 2 -21.83 5.17 6.21
CA SER A 2 -22.55 5.03 4.94
C SER A 2 -23.35 3.73 4.98
N PRO A 3 -24.68 3.73 4.76
CA PRO A 3 -25.50 2.52 4.79
C PRO A 3 -25.29 1.62 3.55
N ASN A 4 -24.42 2.01 2.62
CA ASN A 4 -24.20 1.26 1.39
C ASN A 4 -23.22 0.09 1.63
N PRO A 5 -23.67 -1.18 1.53
CA PRO A 5 -22.83 -2.36 1.72
C PRO A 5 -21.76 -2.55 0.61
N ARG A 6 -21.80 -1.74 -0.46
CA ARG A 6 -20.75 -1.66 -1.49
C ARG A 6 -19.73 -0.56 -1.24
N SER A 7 -19.79 0.15 -0.11
CA SER A 7 -18.73 1.09 0.28
C SER A 7 -17.48 0.31 0.65
N PHE A 8 -16.39 0.50 -0.11
CA PHE A 8 -15.15 -0.29 -0.08
C PHE A 8 -14.37 -0.35 1.25
N CYS A 9 -14.83 0.28 2.34
CA CYS A 9 -14.16 0.29 3.63
C CYS A 9 -15.20 0.47 4.75
N ALA A 10 -15.75 -0.62 5.28
CA ALA A 10 -16.52 -0.55 6.52
C ALA A 10 -15.56 -0.34 7.70
N ALA A 11 -15.98 0.47 8.69
CA ALA A 11 -15.23 0.61 9.93
C ALA A 11 -15.13 -0.73 10.66
N ALA A 12 -14.00 -0.99 11.32
CA ALA A 12 -13.76 -2.21 12.08
C ALA A 12 -13.52 -1.89 13.56
N ARG A 13 -14.12 -2.67 14.46
CA ARG A 13 -13.86 -2.64 15.90
C ARG A 13 -13.33 -4.00 16.33
N VAL A 14 -12.24 -4.00 17.09
CA VAL A 14 -11.66 -5.18 17.72
C VAL A 14 -11.65 -4.97 19.22
N GLU A 15 -11.99 -6.00 19.97
CA GLU A 15 -11.98 -6.03 21.42
C GLU A 15 -11.22 -7.28 21.88
N ILE A 16 -10.33 -7.11 22.86
CA ILE A 16 -9.47 -8.17 23.40
C ILE A 16 -9.69 -8.20 24.91
N SER A 17 -10.19 -9.33 25.42
CA SER A 17 -10.32 -9.60 26.84
C SER A 17 -9.07 -10.33 27.35
N LEU A 18 -8.45 -9.80 28.40
CA LEU A 18 -7.27 -10.36 29.04
C LEU A 18 -7.65 -11.23 30.25
N GLU A 19 -6.78 -12.17 30.62
CA GLU A 19 -6.99 -13.08 31.75
C GLU A 19 -7.10 -12.35 33.11
N ASP A 20 -6.48 -11.17 33.24
CA ASP A 20 -6.58 -10.31 34.42
C ASP A 20 -7.89 -9.50 34.48
N GLY A 21 -8.81 -9.74 33.54
CA GLY A 21 -10.12 -9.10 33.45
C GLY A 21 -10.14 -7.75 32.74
N ARG A 22 -8.98 -7.22 32.30
CA ARG A 22 -8.96 -5.99 31.48
C ARG A 22 -9.48 -6.25 30.08
N VAL A 23 -10.12 -5.24 29.49
CA VAL A 23 -10.54 -5.23 28.09
C VAL A 23 -9.81 -4.11 27.36
N ILE A 24 -9.20 -4.43 26.23
CA ILE A 24 -8.56 -3.46 25.33
C ILE A 24 -9.35 -3.47 24.03
N ASP A 25 -9.87 -2.31 23.63
CA ASP A 25 -10.57 -2.16 22.35
C ASP A 25 -9.91 -1.14 21.43
N LYS A 26 -10.12 -1.32 20.12
CA LYS A 26 -9.72 -0.36 19.10
C LYS A 26 -10.75 -0.34 17.98
N THR A 27 -11.19 0.86 17.62
CA THR A 27 -12.03 1.08 16.44
C THR A 27 -11.25 1.85 15.38
N VAL A 28 -11.19 1.31 14.17
CA VAL A 28 -10.59 1.96 12.99
C VAL A 28 -11.71 2.37 12.05
N GLN A 29 -11.97 3.68 12.00
CA GLN A 29 -12.98 4.27 11.10
C GLN A 29 -12.46 4.41 9.66
N TYR A 30 -11.19 4.80 9.50
CA TYR A 30 -10.53 4.93 8.21
C TYR A 30 -9.17 4.24 8.27
N MET A 31 -9.02 3.14 7.55
CA MET A 31 -7.74 2.42 7.45
C MET A 31 -6.69 3.27 6.74
N ARG A 32 -5.40 3.01 7.02
CA ARG A 32 -4.29 3.66 6.32
C ARG A 32 -4.40 3.35 4.81
N GLY A 33 -4.27 4.37 3.97
CA GLY A 33 -4.52 4.30 2.52
C GLY A 33 -5.93 4.71 2.09
N HIS A 34 -6.88 4.86 3.03
CA HIS A 34 -8.19 5.45 2.72
C HIS A 34 -8.02 6.94 2.36
N PRO A 35 -8.85 7.55 1.49
CA PRO A 35 -8.73 8.98 1.15
C PRO A 35 -8.76 9.94 2.35
N LYS A 36 -9.40 9.54 3.45
CA LYS A 36 -9.45 10.27 4.74
C LYS A 36 -8.31 9.92 5.72
N ASN A 37 -7.47 8.95 5.38
CA ASN A 37 -6.25 8.55 6.08
C ASN A 37 -5.21 8.08 5.05
N PRO A 38 -4.78 8.99 4.13
CA PRO A 38 -4.00 8.63 2.95
C PRO A 38 -2.59 8.20 3.33
N MET A 39 -1.98 7.25 2.62
CA MET A 39 -0.57 6.92 2.83
C MET A 39 0.34 8.06 2.35
N GLU A 40 1.50 8.19 2.99
CA GLU A 40 2.58 9.04 2.51
C GLU A 40 3.30 8.38 1.33
N GLU A 41 3.96 9.19 0.51
CA GLU A 41 4.70 8.72 -0.67
C GLU A 41 5.77 7.67 -0.33
N ASP A 42 6.47 7.82 0.80
CA ASP A 42 7.48 6.88 1.25
C ASP A 42 6.89 5.52 1.69
N GLU A 43 5.68 5.51 2.25
CA GLU A 43 4.94 4.28 2.54
C GLU A 43 4.57 3.53 1.25
N PHE A 44 4.13 4.24 0.21
CA PHE A 44 3.90 3.63 -1.10
C PHE A 44 5.19 3.05 -1.70
N VAL A 45 6.30 3.78 -1.63
CA VAL A 45 7.62 3.33 -2.09
C VAL A 45 8.08 2.10 -1.31
N SER A 46 7.92 2.10 0.01
CA SER A 46 8.26 0.97 0.88
C SER A 46 7.42 -0.25 0.51
N LYS A 47 6.11 -0.09 0.36
CA LYS A 47 5.20 -1.16 -0.04
C LYS A 47 5.54 -1.75 -1.41
N PHE A 48 5.90 -0.90 -2.38
CA PHE A 48 6.36 -1.35 -3.69
C PHE A 48 7.60 -2.23 -3.57
N LYS A 49 8.62 -1.79 -2.82
CA LYS A 49 9.85 -2.56 -2.59
C LYS A 49 9.56 -3.90 -1.91
N ASP A 50 8.64 -3.92 -0.94
CA ASP A 50 8.24 -5.15 -0.24
C ASP A 50 7.58 -6.18 -1.16
N CYS A 51 6.79 -5.73 -2.13
CA CYS A 51 6.21 -6.62 -3.14
C CYS A 51 7.23 -7.03 -4.20
N ALA A 52 8.10 -6.11 -4.64
CA ALA A 52 9.08 -6.36 -5.68
C ALA A 52 10.20 -7.33 -5.24
N ARG A 53 10.56 -7.33 -3.95
CA ARG A 53 11.70 -8.13 -3.42
C ARG A 53 11.63 -9.63 -3.73
N SER A 54 10.44 -10.18 -3.99
CA SER A 54 10.26 -11.60 -4.31
C SER A 54 10.52 -11.95 -5.76
N VAL A 55 10.58 -10.97 -6.67
CA VAL A 55 10.59 -11.20 -8.13
C VAL A 55 11.54 -10.28 -8.89
N LEU A 56 11.98 -9.16 -8.33
CA LEU A 56 12.89 -8.21 -8.94
C LEU A 56 14.15 -8.04 -8.09
N SER A 57 15.29 -7.90 -8.74
CA SER A 57 16.52 -7.46 -8.10
C SER A 57 16.37 -6.04 -7.50
N PRO A 58 17.20 -5.67 -6.51
CA PRO A 58 17.21 -4.32 -5.97
C PRO A 58 17.47 -3.24 -7.03
N ALA A 59 18.29 -3.56 -8.04
CA ALA A 59 18.61 -2.65 -9.15
C ALA A 59 17.38 -2.40 -10.04
N ASN A 60 16.68 -3.46 -10.46
CA ASN A 60 15.47 -3.32 -11.27
C ASN A 60 14.31 -2.69 -10.49
N THR A 61 14.17 -3.02 -9.21
CA THR A 61 13.21 -2.35 -8.30
C THR A 61 13.45 -0.84 -8.23
N ALA A 62 14.71 -0.41 -8.07
CA ALA A 62 15.06 1.01 -8.01
C ALA A 62 14.83 1.72 -9.36
N ARG A 63 15.21 1.09 -10.47
CA ARG A 63 14.96 1.62 -11.82
C ARG A 63 13.48 1.75 -12.12
N ALA A 64 12.68 0.74 -11.77
CA ALA A 64 11.23 0.77 -11.93
C ALA A 64 10.60 1.93 -11.16
N LEU A 65 10.96 2.10 -9.88
CA LEU A 65 10.47 3.22 -9.06
C LEU A 65 10.84 4.59 -9.65
N ALA A 66 12.09 4.77 -10.08
CA ALA A 66 12.52 6.02 -10.70
C ALA A 66 11.73 6.33 -11.99
N THR A 67 11.48 5.31 -12.79
CA THR A 67 10.72 5.40 -14.05
C THR A 67 9.25 5.71 -13.79
N ILE A 68 8.62 5.05 -12.81
CA ILE A 68 7.22 5.30 -12.39
C ILE A 68 7.03 6.74 -11.91
N LYS A 69 7.99 7.28 -11.14
CA LYS A 69 7.93 8.68 -10.65
C LYS A 69 8.00 9.74 -11.74
N GLN A 70 8.40 9.36 -12.95
CA GLN A 70 8.49 10.25 -14.11
C GLN A 70 7.63 9.75 -15.28
N LEU A 71 6.60 8.95 -14.99
CA LEU A 71 5.77 8.28 -16.00
C LEU A 71 5.17 9.26 -17.02
N ASP A 72 4.73 10.44 -16.57
CA ASP A 72 4.12 11.44 -17.45
C ASP A 72 5.10 12.09 -18.44
N GLN A 73 6.41 11.91 -18.21
CA GLN A 73 7.49 12.43 -19.06
C GLN A 73 8.06 11.38 -20.01
N LEU A 74 7.52 10.15 -19.97
CA LEU A 74 8.05 9.04 -20.74
C LEU A 74 7.53 9.03 -22.17
N SER A 75 8.46 9.08 -23.12
CA SER A 75 8.15 8.94 -24.54
C SER A 75 7.90 7.48 -24.97
N ASP A 76 8.35 6.50 -24.19
CA ASP A 76 8.28 5.07 -24.52
C ASP A 76 8.14 4.16 -23.29
N LEU A 77 6.95 3.58 -23.08
CA LEU A 77 6.66 2.68 -21.96
C LEU A 77 7.52 1.40 -21.93
N ARG A 78 8.17 1.01 -23.03
CA ARG A 78 9.06 -0.17 -23.05
C ARG A 78 10.22 -0.02 -22.07
N ILE A 79 10.64 1.21 -21.77
CA ILE A 79 11.66 1.51 -20.78
C ILE A 79 11.21 1.01 -19.40
N LEU A 80 9.97 1.31 -18.97
CA LEU A 80 9.41 0.80 -17.72
C LEU A 80 9.26 -0.71 -17.76
N MET A 81 8.67 -1.25 -18.83
CA MET A 81 8.42 -2.68 -18.94
C MET A 81 9.71 -3.51 -18.84
N SER A 82 10.83 -3.01 -19.38
CA SER A 82 12.13 -3.68 -19.26
C SER A 82 12.64 -3.83 -17.81
N THR A 83 12.15 -3.00 -16.88
CA THR A 83 12.52 -3.04 -15.46
C THR A 83 11.57 -3.89 -14.60
N LEU A 84 10.45 -4.34 -15.16
CA LEU A 84 9.41 -5.11 -14.47
C LEU A 84 9.39 -6.59 -14.87
N VAL A 85 10.37 -7.03 -15.66
CA VAL A 85 10.57 -8.45 -15.98
C VAL A 85 11.24 -9.11 -14.78
N ALA A 86 10.71 -10.26 -14.36
CA ALA A 86 11.29 -11.02 -13.26
C ALA A 86 12.74 -11.41 -13.57
N ASP A 87 13.60 -11.27 -12.57
CA ASP A 87 15.04 -11.59 -12.63
C ASP A 87 15.34 -13.03 -12.22
#